data_AF-A0A9P7A5G5-F1
#
_entry.id   AF-A0A9P7A5G5-F1
#
_cell.length_a   1.000
_cell.length_b   1.000
_cell.length_c   1.000
_cell.angle_alpha   90.00
_cell.angle_beta   90.00
_cell.angle_gamma   90.00
#
_symmetry.space_group_name_H-M   'P 1'
#
loop_
_entity.id
_entity.type
_entity.pdbx_description
1 polymer ?
#
loop_
_entity_poly.entity_id
_entity_poly.type
_entity_poly.pdbx_seq_one_letter_code
_entity_poly.pdbx_strand_id
1 'polypeptide(L)' 'RGRKPGSPAKFDMALISNGIQPRTLEGDCQKIDVDILLGMRVGQVRVIFTLPRQFGTYSRALAYIEWFTPLREPDRSSC' A
#
# COMPACT_ATOMS: atom_id res chain seq x y z
N ARG A 1 -35.63 16.75 -4.14
CA ARG A 1 -34.71 15.70 -4.66
C ARG A 1 -33.47 15.74 -3.76
N GLY A 2 -33.32 14.81 -2.81
CA GLY A 2 -32.28 14.85 -1.78
C GLY A 2 -30.97 14.19 -2.23
N ARG A 3 -29.83 14.71 -1.76
CA ARG A 3 -28.51 14.10 -1.98
C ARG A 3 -28.45 12.76 -1.23
N LYS A 4 -28.09 11.68 -1.92
CA LYS A 4 -27.84 10.39 -1.24
C LYS A 4 -26.72 10.62 -0.20
N PRO A 5 -26.88 10.11 1.03
CA PRO A 5 -25.80 10.18 2.02
C PRO A 5 -24.55 9.52 1.44
N GLY A 6 -23.39 10.15 1.62
CA GLY A 6 -22.13 9.57 1.18
C GLY A 6 -21.85 8.28 1.95
N SER A 7 -21.49 7.21 1.24
CA SER A 7 -20.93 6.01 1.86
C SER A 7 -19.40 6.07 1.80
N PRO A 8 -18.67 5.68 2.86
CA PRO A 8 -17.22 5.54 2.80
C PRO A 8 -16.80 4.59 1.67
N ALA A 9 -15.71 4.93 0.99
CA ALA A 9 -15.12 4.03 0.01
C ALA A 9 -14.50 2.81 0.72
N LYS A 10 -14.67 1.62 0.15
CA LYS A 10 -14.10 0.36 0.65
C LYS A 10 -13.09 -0.15 -0.37
N PHE A 11 -11.85 -0.35 0.08
CA PHE A 11 -10.75 -0.81 -0.76
C PHE A 11 -9.96 -1.88 -0.02
N ASP A 12 -9.46 -2.86 -0.77
CA ASP A 12 -8.55 -3.88 -0.24
C ASP A 12 -7.13 -3.32 -0.25
N MET A 13 -6.65 -2.95 0.94
CA MET A 13 -5.34 -2.33 1.14
C MET A 13 -4.30 -3.37 1.54
N ALA A 14 -3.09 -3.26 0.99
CA ALA A 14 -1.97 -4.13 1.28
C ALA A 14 -0.73 -3.32 1.67
N LEU A 15 -0.01 -3.81 2.68
CA LEU A 15 1.30 -3.32 3.06
C LEU A 15 2.33 -4.33 2.55
N ILE A 16 3.23 -3.88 1.68
CA ILE A 16 4.16 -4.75 0.96
C ILE A 16 5.59 -4.34 1.29
N SER A 17 6.41 -5.30 1.70
CA SER A 17 7.83 -5.05 1.92
C SER A 17 8.56 -4.93 0.57
N ASN A 18 9.39 -3.91 0.43
CA ASN A 18 10.16 -3.64 -0.78
C ASN A 18 11.49 -4.41 -0.81
N GLY A 19 11.73 -5.32 0.14
CA GLY A 19 12.99 -6.07 0.24
C GLY A 19 14.21 -5.25 0.68
N ILE A 20 14.03 -3.97 1.02
CA ILE A 20 15.06 -3.16 1.66
C ILE A 20 15.15 -3.66 3.10
N GLN A 21 16.27 -4.30 3.44
CA GLN A 21 16.54 -4.64 4.84
C GLN A 21 16.69 -3.34 5.64
N PRO A 22 15.93 -3.16 6.73
CA PRO A 22 16.20 -2.09 7.67
C PRO A 22 17.66 -2.23 8.10
N ARG A 23 18.44 -1.17 7.99
CA ARG A 23 19.80 -1.21 8.51
C ARG A 23 19.63 -1.14 10.01
N THR A 24 19.70 -2.28 10.69
CA THR A 24 19.72 -2.34 12.15
C THR A 24 20.84 -1.44 12.64
N LEU A 25 20.49 -0.21 13.03
CA LEU A 25 21.39 0.65 13.78
C LEU A 25 21.40 0.04 15.18
N GLU A 26 22.46 -0.72 15.47
CA GLU A 26 22.74 -1.21 16.81
C GLU A 26 22.79 0.00 17.76
N GLY A 27 21.81 0.09 18.66
CA GLY A 27 21.73 1.13 19.68
C GLY A 27 20.40 1.89 19.66
N ASP A 28 19.70 1.81 20.79
CA ASP A 28 18.50 2.56 21.19
C ASP A 28 17.17 1.85 20.90
N CYS A 29 16.51 1.44 21.99
CA CYS A 29 15.24 0.73 22.06
C CYS A 29 14.01 1.53 21.58
N GLN A 30 14.22 2.56 20.75
CA GLN A 30 13.17 3.48 20.27
C GLN A 30 13.41 3.91 18.81
N LYS A 31 14.02 3.06 17.98
CA LYS A 31 14.20 3.28 16.53
C LYS A 31 13.62 2.17 15.65
N ILE A 32 13.04 1.13 16.27
CA ILE A 32 12.64 -0.11 15.58
C ILE A 32 11.39 0.08 14.71
N ASP A 33 10.49 1.03 15.04
CA ASP A 33 9.21 1.15 14.32
C ASP A 33 9.27 1.97 13.02
N VAL A 34 10.14 2.98 12.92
CA VAL A 34 10.21 3.83 11.72
C VAL A 34 10.99 3.15 10.60
N ASP A 35 12.05 2.41 10.94
CA ASP A 35 12.94 1.80 9.96
C ASP A 35 12.27 0.61 9.23
N ILE A 36 11.36 -0.11 9.92
CA ILE A 36 10.53 -1.15 9.30
C ILE A 36 9.59 -0.54 8.24
N LEU A 37 9.02 0.64 8.52
CA LEU A 37 8.09 1.32 7.60
C LEU A 37 8.81 1.94 6.38
N LEU A 38 10.08 2.35 6.52
CA LEU A 38 10.90 2.81 5.39
C LEU A 38 11.10 1.72 4.33
N GLY A 39 11.08 0.46 4.75
CA GLY A 39 11.13 -0.70 3.86
C GLY A 39 9.78 -1.10 3.25
N MET A 40 8.68 -0.42 3.60
CA MET A 40 7.32 -0.81 3.22
C MET A 40 6.68 0.15 2.22
N ARG A 41 5.81 -0.38 1.36
CA ARG A 41 4.95 0.40 0.46
C ARG A 41 3.49 0.02 0.69
N VAL A 42 2.63 1.02 0.63
CA VAL A 42 1.18 0.84 0.65
C VAL A 42 0.68 0.72 -0.78
N GLY A 43 -0.18 -0.25 -1.04
CA GLY A 43 -0.84 -0.43 -2.32
C GLY A 43 -2.30 -0.82 -2.13
N GLN A 44 -3.11 -0.49 -3.13
CA GLN A 44 -4.48 -0.99 -3.26
C GLN A 44 -4.49 -2.17 -4.23
N VAL A 45 -5.05 -3.30 -3.81
CA VAL A 45 -5.27 -4.45 -4.70
C VAL A 45 -6.57 -4.26 -5.46
N ARG A 46 -6.52 -4.37 -6.79
CA ARG A 46 -7.69 -4.28 -7.67
C ARG A 46 -7.79 -5.52 -8.54
N VAL A 47 -8.82 -6.32 -8.30
CA VAL A 47 -9.15 -7.49 -9.13
C VAL A 47 -9.80 -7.01 -10.43
N ILE A 48 -9.25 -7.44 -11.57
CA ILE A 48 -9.82 -7.19 -12.90
C ILE A 48 -10.66 -8.41 -13.29
N PHE A 49 -11.98 -8.24 -13.31
CA PHE A 49 -12.92 -9.27 -13.75
C PHE A 49 -12.97 -9.40 -15.28
N THR A 50 -12.56 -8.37 -16.03
CA THR A 50 -12.56 -8.41 -17.50
C THR A 50 -11.42 -7.55 -18.02
N LEU A 51 -10.38 -8.22 -18.52
CA LEU A 51 -9.23 -7.57 -19.14
C LEU A 51 -9.60 -7.17 -20.59
N PRO A 52 -9.17 -6.00 -21.09
CA PRO A 52 -9.31 -5.70 -22.50
C PRO A 52 -8.66 -6.79 -23.36
N ARG A 53 -9.33 -7.18 -24.46
CA ARG A 53 -8.90 -8.30 -25.34
C ARG A 53 -7.45 -8.21 -25.81
N GLN A 54 -6.91 -7.01 -25.97
CA GLN A 54 -5.52 -6.76 -26.37
C GLN A 54 -4.47 -7.35 -25.41
N PHE A 55 -4.85 -7.65 -24.16
CA PHE A 55 -3.98 -8.24 -23.16
C PHE A 55 -4.14 -9.75 -23.04
N GLY A 56 -4.98 -10.39 -23.86
CA GLY A 56 -5.19 -11.84 -23.88
C GLY A 56 -6.30 -12.34 -22.94
N THR A 57 -6.46 -13.66 -22.90
CA THR A 57 -7.46 -14.37 -22.08
C THR A 57 -6.75 -15.16 -20.99
N TYR A 58 -7.26 -15.09 -19.76
CA TYR A 58 -6.67 -15.77 -18.61
C TYR A 58 -7.70 -16.67 -17.94
N SER A 59 -7.27 -17.88 -17.56
CA SER A 59 -8.11 -18.87 -16.86
C SER A 59 -8.33 -18.56 -15.39
N ARG A 60 -7.63 -17.54 -14.85
CA ARG A 60 -7.65 -17.12 -13.45
C ARG A 60 -7.94 -15.64 -13.34
N ALA A 61 -8.57 -15.24 -12.22
CA ALA A 61 -8.76 -13.83 -11.89
C ALA A 61 -7.39 -13.14 -11.84
N LEU A 62 -7.29 -12.01 -12.52
CA LEU A 62 -6.10 -11.16 -12.47
C LEU A 62 -6.34 -10.02 -11.49
N ALA A 63 -5.29 -9.61 -10.80
CA ALA A 63 -5.30 -8.41 -9.98
C ALA A 63 -4.06 -7.58 -10.28
N TYR A 64 -4.17 -6.26 -10.15
CA TYR A 64 -3.04 -5.36 -10.12
C TYR A 64 -2.98 -4.64 -8.79
N ILE A 65 -1.79 -4.13 -8.46
CA ILE A 65 -1.56 -3.31 -7.28
C ILE A 65 -1.37 -1.88 -7.76
N GLU A 66 -2.25 -0.99 -7.31
CA GLU A 66 -2.08 0.44 -7.44
C GLU A 66 -1.23 0.92 -6.27
N TRP A 67 0.01 1.34 -6.55
CA TRP A 67 0.96 1.78 -5.53
C TRP A 67 0.69 3.22 -5.09
N PHE A 68 0.66 3.45 -3.79
CA PHE A 68 0.62 4.81 -3.23
C PHE A 68 2.02 5.39 -3.08
N THR A 69 2.07 6.69 -2.74
CA THR A 69 3.31 7.35 -2.34
C THR A 69 3.96 6.56 -1.18
N PRO A 70 5.26 6.20 -1.29
CA PRO A 70 5.97 5.52 -0.21
C PRO A 70 5.88 6.28 1.11
N LEU A 71 5.84 5.54 2.22
CA LEU A 71 5.88 6.13 3.55
C LEU A 71 7.20 6.89 3.72
N ARG A 72 7.11 8.09 4.29
CA ARG A 72 8.26 8.94 4.63
C ARG A 72 8.45 8.92 6.14
N GLU A 73 9.63 9.33 6.58
CA GLU A 73 9.86 9.58 7.99
C GLU A 73 8.79 10.52 8.56
N PRO A 74 8.26 10.24 9.76
CA PRO A 74 7.32 11.14 10.41
C PRO A 74 7.94 12.52 10.60
N ASP A 75 7.12 13.56 10.45
CA ASP A 75 7.54 14.93 10.70
C ASP A 75 7.93 15.09 12.17
N ARG A 76 9.18 15.50 12.42
CA ARG A 76 9.72 15.66 13.78
C ARG A 76 9.00 16.71 14.62
N SER A 77 8.14 17.53 14.00
CA SER A 77 7.30 18.52 14.69
C SER A 77 6.00 17.96 15.25
N SER A 78 5.71 16.67 15.05
CA SER A 78 4.45 16.02 15.49
C SER A 78 4.53 15.29 16.83
N CYS A 79 5.61 15.48 17.59
CA CYS A 79 5.78 14.99 18.97
C CYS A 79 5.60 16.10 20.01
#